data_AF-A0A847HU74-F1
#
_entry.id   AF-A0A847HU74-F1
#
_cell.length_a   1.000
_cell.length_b   1.000
_cell.length_c   1.000
_cell.angle_alpha   90.00
_cell.angle_beta   90.00
_cell.angle_gamma   90.00
#
_symmetry.space_group_name_H-M   'P 1'
#
loop_
_entity.id
_entity.type
_entity.pdbx_description
1 polymer ?
#
loop_
_entity_poly.entity_id
_entity_poly.type
_entity_poly.pdbx_seq_one_letter_code
_entity_poly.pdbx_strand_id
1 'polypeptide(L)'
;QGEGGILALSALASRALAGGGQRLVALLGLVGAALLYGDGMVTPAISVLSAVEGLAVAAPASAPYAVPLTVAFLVALFAVQRRGTTSVGRVFGPVMLLWFLALGVLGAVQVAKEPLVLGALDPRHAAAFLAHHGFAGLLVLGSVFLVVTGSEALYADMGHFGRRPIRLPWFALVAPALLVNYWGQGALLYDDPTASVSPFFLLAPAWALVPLVALATAAALIASQALISGAFSLTRQAVQLGLVPRLTVRHTSGTEIG
;
A
#
# COMPACT_ATOMS: atom_id res chain seq x y z
N GLN A 1 -20.54 7.15 15.92
CA GLN A 1 -19.68 6.00 15.57
C GLN A 1 -19.13 6.28 14.17
N GLY A 2 -17.91 6.82 14.08
CA GLY A 2 -17.38 7.40 12.84
C GLY A 2 -16.18 8.34 13.08
N GLU A 3 -15.41 8.11 14.15
CA GLU A 3 -14.31 8.98 14.57
C GLU A 3 -12.96 8.46 14.07
N GLY A 4 -12.91 8.00 12.81
CA GLY A 4 -11.69 7.56 12.14
C GLY A 4 -11.31 8.54 11.04
N GLY A 5 -10.17 9.21 11.18
CA GLY A 5 -9.58 10.05 10.14
C GLY A 5 -8.93 11.33 10.66
N ILE A 6 -7.89 11.79 9.97
CA ILE A 6 -7.12 13.00 10.31
C ILE A 6 -8.04 14.24 10.44
N LEU A 7 -9.06 14.36 9.59
CA LEU A 7 -10.01 15.48 9.61
C LEU A 7 -11.00 15.42 10.78
N ALA A 8 -11.45 14.23 11.17
CA ALA A 8 -12.31 14.07 12.34
C ALA A 8 -11.55 14.35 13.64
N LEU A 9 -10.30 13.85 13.74
CA LEU A 9 -9.42 14.10 14.88
C LEU A 9 -8.99 15.57 14.97
N SER A 10 -8.65 16.21 13.85
CA SER A 10 -8.29 17.62 13.84
C SER A 10 -9.50 18.50 14.22
N ALA A 11 -10.71 18.16 13.79
CA ALA A 11 -11.93 18.87 14.19
C ALA A 11 -12.24 18.72 15.69
N LEU A 12 -12.07 17.52 16.25
CA LEU A 12 -12.24 17.26 17.69
C LEU A 12 -11.17 17.99 18.52
N ALA A 13 -9.90 17.89 18.12
CA ALA A 13 -8.79 18.58 18.78
C ALA A 13 -8.90 20.11 18.69
N SER A 14 -9.36 20.64 17.55
CA SER A 14 -9.63 22.07 17.36
C SER A 14 -10.74 22.57 18.28
N ARG A 15 -11.74 21.75 18.59
CA ARG A 15 -12.81 22.09 19.55
C ARG A 15 -12.35 22.07 21.01
N ALA A 16 -11.30 21.31 21.33
CA ALA A 16 -10.73 21.23 22.67
C ALA A 16 -9.72 22.37 22.96
N LEU A 17 -9.32 23.15 21.95
CA LEU A 17 -8.36 24.24 22.07
C LEU A 17 -9.03 25.60 21.85
N ALA A 18 -8.56 26.63 22.56
CA ALA A 18 -9.02 28.01 22.40
C ALA A 18 -7.98 28.88 21.69
N GLY A 19 -8.44 29.86 20.89
CA GLY A 19 -7.57 30.89 20.30
C GLY A 19 -6.67 30.40 19.17
N GLY A 20 -5.38 30.79 19.18
CA GLY A 20 -4.44 30.50 18.10
C GLY A 20 -4.19 29.00 17.85
N GLY A 21 -4.32 28.16 18.88
CA GLY A 21 -4.16 26.70 18.78
C GLY A 21 -5.22 26.04 17.89
N GLN A 22 -6.45 26.58 17.89
CA GLN A 22 -7.54 26.08 17.04
C GLN A 22 -7.21 26.25 15.55
N ARG A 23 -6.67 27.42 15.16
CA ARG A 23 -6.30 27.69 13.76
C ARG A 23 -5.12 26.82 13.31
N LEU A 24 -4.15 26.62 14.19
CA LEU A 24 -2.99 25.77 13.89
C LEU A 24 -3.41 24.31 13.67
N VAL A 25 -4.24 23.75 14.54
CA VAL A 25 -4.72 22.36 14.38
C VAL A 25 -5.60 22.19 13.14
N ALA A 26 -6.44 23.18 12.81
CA ALA A 26 -7.21 23.17 11.58
C ALA A 26 -6.31 23.20 10.33
N LEU A 27 -5.28 24.05 10.31
CA LEU A 27 -4.29 24.11 9.22
C LEU A 27 -3.52 22.80 9.08
N LEU A 28 -3.04 22.22 10.20
CA LEU A 28 -2.34 20.94 10.19
C LEU A 28 -3.25 19.81 9.69
N GLY A 29 -4.53 19.82 10.08
CA GLY A 29 -5.52 18.88 9.56
C GLY A 29 -5.76 19.01 8.06
N LEU A 30 -5.81 20.25 7.55
CA LEU A 30 -5.96 20.52 6.12
C LEU A 30 -4.73 20.07 5.32
N VAL A 31 -3.52 20.35 5.83
CA VAL A 31 -2.26 19.89 5.23
C VAL A 31 -2.21 18.37 5.21
N GLY A 32 -2.54 17.70 6.32
CA GLY A 32 -2.59 16.24 6.38
C GLY A 32 -3.60 15.65 5.39
N ALA A 33 -4.78 16.24 5.27
CA ALA A 33 -5.76 15.82 4.27
C ALA A 33 -5.24 15.99 2.83
N ALA A 34 -4.58 17.11 2.52
CA ALA A 34 -3.99 17.35 1.20
C ALA A 34 -2.88 16.35 0.87
N LEU A 35 -2.02 16.00 1.84
CA LEU A 35 -1.01 14.96 1.70
C LEU A 35 -1.65 13.60 1.41
N LEU A 36 -2.73 13.26 2.12
CA LEU A 36 -3.46 12.00 1.94
C LEU A 36 -4.17 11.92 0.57
N TYR A 37 -4.64 13.04 0.03
CA TYR A 37 -5.09 13.11 -1.38
C TYR A 37 -3.95 12.89 -2.37
N GLY A 38 -2.79 13.48 -2.10
CA GLY A 38 -1.58 13.28 -2.91
C GLY A 38 -1.20 11.80 -2.97
N ASP A 39 -1.12 11.15 -1.81
CA ASP A 39 -0.90 9.70 -1.71
C ASP A 39 -1.98 8.91 -2.44
N GLY A 40 -3.25 9.29 -2.24
CA GLY A 40 -4.43 8.75 -2.92
C GLY A 40 -4.37 8.76 -4.44
N MET A 41 -3.65 9.72 -5.02
CA MET A 41 -3.48 9.86 -6.47
C MET A 41 -2.24 9.14 -7.00
N VAL A 42 -1.12 9.21 -6.27
CA VAL A 42 0.17 8.66 -6.73
C VAL A 42 0.24 7.15 -6.56
N THR A 43 -0.21 6.64 -5.42
CA THR A 43 -0.05 5.23 -5.04
C THR A 43 -0.74 4.26 -6.02
N PRO A 44 -1.96 4.52 -6.55
CA PRO A 44 -2.56 3.65 -7.56
C PRO A 44 -1.75 3.59 -8.86
N ALA A 45 -1.23 4.74 -9.30
CA ALA A 45 -0.47 4.82 -10.54
C ALA A 45 0.85 4.05 -10.43
N ILE A 46 1.61 4.28 -9.36
CA ILE A 46 2.89 3.62 -9.12
C ILE A 46 2.69 2.13 -8.85
N SER A 47 1.73 1.73 -8.03
CA SER A 47 1.51 0.32 -7.68
C SER A 47 1.13 -0.52 -8.89
N VAL A 48 0.23 -0.03 -9.74
CA VAL A 48 -0.18 -0.76 -10.95
C VAL A 48 0.97 -0.78 -11.97
N LEU A 49 1.71 0.33 -12.12
CA LEU A 49 2.88 0.37 -13.01
C LEU A 49 3.93 -0.65 -12.58
N SER A 50 4.33 -0.67 -11.31
CA SER A 50 5.33 -1.60 -10.79
C SER A 50 4.90 -3.07 -10.93
N ALA A 51 3.61 -3.37 -10.81
CA ALA A 51 3.10 -4.71 -11.05
C ALA A 51 3.21 -5.11 -12.53
N VAL A 52 2.88 -4.18 -13.44
CA VAL A 52 2.90 -4.41 -14.89
C VAL A 52 4.32 -4.46 -15.46
N GLU A 53 5.26 -3.70 -14.89
CA GLU A 53 6.68 -3.70 -15.28
C GLU A 53 7.31 -5.09 -15.13
N GLY A 54 6.80 -5.94 -14.24
CA GLY A 54 7.20 -7.35 -14.15
C GLY A 54 7.01 -8.14 -15.45
N LEU A 55 6.12 -7.68 -16.35
CA LEU A 55 5.97 -8.30 -17.67
C LEU A 55 7.25 -8.16 -18.50
N ALA A 56 7.99 -7.05 -18.35
CA ALA A 56 9.27 -6.85 -19.05
C ALA A 56 10.35 -7.82 -18.57
N VAL A 57 10.25 -8.32 -17.33
CA VAL A 57 11.13 -9.38 -16.80
C VAL A 57 10.80 -10.72 -17.47
N ALA A 58 9.52 -11.02 -17.69
CA ALA A 58 9.08 -12.24 -18.37
C ALA A 58 9.30 -12.20 -19.90
N ALA A 59 9.10 -11.04 -20.51
CA ALA A 59 9.16 -10.81 -21.95
C ALA A 59 9.69 -9.39 -22.23
N PRO A 60 11.00 -9.19 -22.47
CA PRO A 60 11.57 -7.85 -22.64
C PRO A 60 10.93 -7.01 -23.75
N ALA A 61 10.39 -7.66 -24.80
CA ALA A 61 9.64 -7.00 -25.87
C ALA A 61 8.35 -6.29 -25.39
N SER A 62 7.85 -6.62 -24.19
CA SER A 62 6.66 -5.99 -23.62
C SER A 62 6.95 -4.65 -22.92
N ALA A 63 8.23 -4.29 -22.71
CA ALA A 63 8.61 -3.10 -21.95
C ALA A 63 7.94 -1.79 -22.43
N PRO A 64 7.82 -1.51 -23.75
CA PRO A 64 7.14 -0.31 -24.23
C PRO A 64 5.64 -0.26 -23.88
N TYR A 65 5.03 -1.40 -23.57
CA TYR A 65 3.60 -1.51 -23.28
C TYR A 65 3.26 -1.35 -21.80
N ALA A 66 4.25 -1.25 -20.91
CA ALA A 66 4.00 -1.17 -19.47
C ALA A 66 3.16 0.06 -19.08
N VAL A 67 3.53 1.24 -19.58
CA VAL A 67 2.80 2.49 -19.33
C VAL A 67 1.40 2.48 -19.98
N PRO A 68 1.23 2.17 -21.29
CA PRO A 68 -0.09 2.07 -21.90
C PRO A 68 -1.03 1.09 -21.18
N LEU A 69 -0.52 -0.08 -20.78
CA LEU A 69 -1.31 -1.10 -20.10
C LEU A 69 -1.72 -0.65 -18.70
N THR A 70 -0.83 0.02 -17.97
CA THR A 70 -1.13 0.64 -16.67
C THR A 70 -2.28 1.64 -16.80
N VAL A 71 -2.21 2.55 -17.78
CA VAL A 71 -3.28 3.52 -18.05
C VAL A 71 -4.59 2.80 -18.37
N ALA A 72 -4.55 1.76 -19.22
CA ALA A 72 -5.72 0.98 -19.56
C ALA A 72 -6.36 0.30 -18.33
N PHE A 73 -5.55 -0.29 -17.44
CA PHE A 73 -6.05 -0.90 -16.22
C PHE A 73 -6.65 0.11 -15.26
N LEU A 74 -6.05 1.28 -15.08
CA LEU A 74 -6.62 2.35 -14.25
C LEU A 74 -7.94 2.87 -14.83
N VAL A 75 -8.02 3.10 -16.15
CA VAL A 75 -9.27 3.51 -16.80
C VAL A 75 -10.35 2.44 -16.62
N ALA A 76 -10.02 1.16 -16.81
CA ALA A 76 -10.94 0.06 -16.59
C ALA A 76 -11.42 -0.01 -15.13
N LEU A 77 -10.51 0.18 -14.19
CA LEU A 77 -10.79 0.22 -12.76
C LEU A 77 -11.82 1.30 -12.41
N PHE A 78 -11.59 2.55 -12.82
CA PHE A 78 -12.55 3.65 -12.63
C PHE A 78 -13.88 3.42 -13.39
N ALA A 79 -13.84 2.79 -14.57
CA ALA A 79 -15.02 2.48 -15.35
C ALA A 79 -15.90 1.37 -14.73
N VAL A 80 -15.32 0.47 -13.95
CA VAL A 80 -16.04 -0.60 -13.22
C VAL A 80 -16.60 -0.08 -11.90
N GLN A 81 -15.89 0.82 -11.20
CA GLN A 81 -16.34 1.42 -9.93
C GLN A 81 -17.75 2.00 -9.98
N ARG A 82 -18.14 2.63 -11.09
CA ARG A 82 -19.47 3.23 -11.28
C ARG A 82 -20.64 2.24 -11.16
N ARG A 83 -20.38 0.93 -11.21
CA ARG A 83 -21.39 -0.14 -11.16
C ARG A 83 -21.61 -0.74 -9.76
N GLY A 84 -20.92 -0.24 -8.74
CA GLY A 84 -21.10 -0.66 -7.34
C GLY A 84 -20.03 -1.65 -6.85
N THR A 85 -19.51 -1.41 -5.64
CA THR A 85 -18.42 -2.17 -5.00
C THR A 85 -18.89 -3.49 -4.37
N THR A 86 -20.21 -3.68 -4.19
CA THR A 86 -20.81 -4.79 -3.45
C THR A 86 -20.54 -6.18 -4.06
N SER A 87 -20.39 -6.27 -5.38
CA SER A 87 -20.09 -7.56 -6.05
C SER A 87 -18.60 -7.90 -6.01
N VAL A 88 -17.73 -6.88 -5.93
CA VAL A 88 -16.27 -7.05 -6.12
C VAL A 88 -15.58 -7.49 -4.82
N GLY A 89 -16.11 -7.09 -3.66
CA GLY A 89 -15.54 -7.42 -2.34
C GLY A 89 -15.40 -8.92 -2.06
N ARG A 90 -16.25 -9.78 -2.64
CA ARG A 90 -16.16 -11.24 -2.46
C ARG A 90 -14.94 -11.86 -3.14
N VAL A 91 -14.44 -11.24 -4.21
CA VAL A 91 -13.28 -11.70 -4.97
C VAL A 91 -11.99 -11.17 -4.36
N PHE A 92 -12.04 -10.02 -3.69
CA PHE A 92 -10.86 -9.37 -3.11
C PHE A 92 -10.17 -10.22 -2.03
N GLY A 93 -10.94 -10.77 -1.09
CA GLY A 93 -10.39 -11.59 -0.01
C GLY A 93 -9.57 -12.79 -0.52
N PRO A 94 -10.13 -13.66 -1.38
CA PRO A 94 -9.39 -14.78 -1.95
C PRO A 94 -8.15 -14.38 -2.76
N VAL A 95 -8.23 -13.31 -3.57
CA VAL A 95 -7.09 -12.82 -4.35
C VAL A 95 -5.98 -12.31 -3.45
N MET A 96 -6.31 -11.54 -2.41
CA MET A 96 -5.31 -11.04 -1.45
C MET A 96 -4.71 -12.16 -0.62
N LEU A 97 -5.49 -13.17 -0.23
CA LEU A 97 -4.98 -14.36 0.43
C LEU A 97 -3.96 -15.09 -0.46
N LEU A 98 -4.32 -15.33 -1.73
CA LEU A 98 -3.42 -15.95 -2.70
C LEU A 98 -2.14 -15.11 -2.92
N TRP A 99 -2.28 -13.79 -3.00
CA TRP A 99 -1.15 -12.86 -3.11
C TRP A 99 -0.18 -12.99 -1.94
N PHE A 100 -0.65 -12.87 -0.69
CA PHE A 100 0.23 -12.96 0.48
C PHE A 100 0.82 -14.37 0.65
N LEU A 101 0.08 -15.44 0.32
CA LEU A 101 0.64 -16.78 0.30
C LEU A 101 1.75 -16.92 -0.74
N ALA A 102 1.57 -16.38 -1.94
CA ALA A 102 2.60 -16.38 -2.97
C ALA A 102 3.87 -15.62 -2.50
N LEU A 103 3.70 -14.44 -1.89
CA LEU A 103 4.81 -13.68 -1.30
C LEU A 103 5.59 -14.49 -0.27
N GLY A 104 4.87 -15.13 0.66
CA GLY A 104 5.46 -15.94 1.72
C GLY A 104 6.18 -17.18 1.19
N VAL A 105 5.59 -17.89 0.23
CA VAL A 105 6.22 -19.08 -0.39
C VAL A 105 7.48 -18.71 -1.16
N LEU A 106 7.41 -17.70 -2.04
CA LEU A 106 8.57 -17.26 -2.83
C LEU A 106 9.70 -16.77 -1.92
N GLY A 107 9.37 -15.99 -0.89
CA GLY A 107 10.33 -15.54 0.10
C GLY A 107 10.97 -16.70 0.86
N ALA A 108 10.15 -17.62 1.38
CA ALA A 108 10.61 -18.76 2.17
C ALA A 108 11.55 -19.67 1.39
N VAL A 109 11.29 -19.89 0.10
CA VAL A 109 12.18 -20.67 -0.77
C VAL A 109 13.57 -20.06 -0.85
N GLN A 110 13.68 -18.73 -1.00
CA GLN A 110 14.98 -18.06 -1.07
C GLN A 110 15.67 -17.98 0.29
N VAL A 111 14.93 -17.73 1.38
CA VAL A 111 15.47 -17.78 2.74
C VAL A 111 16.01 -19.17 3.08
N ALA A 112 15.37 -20.24 2.59
CA ALA A 112 15.87 -21.60 2.78
C ALA A 112 17.17 -21.89 2.00
N LYS A 113 17.41 -21.20 0.88
CA LYS A 113 18.66 -21.31 0.11
C LYS A 113 19.80 -20.53 0.75
N GLU A 114 19.51 -19.33 1.26
CA GLU A 114 20.50 -18.48 1.94
C GLU A 114 20.02 -18.07 3.35
N PRO A 115 20.17 -18.96 4.35
CA PRO A 115 19.69 -18.70 5.71
C PRO A 115 20.43 -17.58 6.44
N LEU A 116 21.63 -17.16 5.97
CA LEU A 116 22.38 -16.08 6.60
C LEU A 116 21.62 -14.75 6.54
N VAL A 117 20.67 -14.59 5.63
CA VAL A 117 19.81 -13.40 5.56
C VAL A 117 19.04 -13.15 6.86
N LEU A 118 18.77 -14.19 7.65
CA LEU A 118 18.12 -14.05 8.97
C LEU A 118 18.99 -13.29 9.98
N GLY A 119 20.30 -13.17 9.72
CA GLY A 119 21.19 -12.27 10.45
C GLY A 119 20.73 -10.80 10.41
N ALA A 120 19.92 -10.41 9.42
CA ALA A 120 19.30 -9.09 9.36
C ALA A 120 18.38 -8.75 10.55
N LEU A 121 17.97 -9.76 11.34
CA LEU A 121 17.25 -9.56 12.60
C LEU A 121 18.13 -8.95 13.71
N ASP A 122 19.45 -9.09 13.62
CA ASP A 122 20.36 -8.52 14.60
C ASP A 122 20.47 -6.99 14.38
N PRO A 123 20.00 -6.16 15.33
CA PRO A 123 20.01 -4.70 15.21
C PRO A 123 21.42 -4.12 15.09
N ARG A 124 22.47 -4.89 15.42
CA ARG A 124 23.86 -4.49 15.23
C ARG A 124 24.18 -4.16 13.77
N HIS A 125 23.53 -4.82 12.80
CA HIS A 125 23.73 -4.52 11.37
C HIS A 125 23.26 -3.11 11.03
N ALA A 126 22.08 -2.70 11.52
CA ALA A 126 21.56 -1.36 11.32
C ALA A 126 22.43 -0.31 12.03
N ALA A 127 22.87 -0.60 13.27
CA ALA A 127 23.75 0.29 14.02
C ALA A 127 25.12 0.46 13.35
N ALA A 128 25.74 -0.64 12.89
CA ALA A 128 27.00 -0.61 12.17
C ALA A 128 26.85 0.13 10.84
N PHE A 129 25.76 -0.11 10.10
CA PHE A 129 25.48 0.59 8.84
C PHE A 129 25.42 2.11 9.05
N LEU A 130 24.72 2.58 10.09
CA LEU A 130 24.61 4.00 10.40
C LEU A 130 25.94 4.58 10.88
N ALA A 131 26.70 3.85 11.70
CA ALA A 131 28.01 4.28 12.17
C ALA A 131 29.03 4.43 11.03
N HIS A 132 28.99 3.54 10.03
CA HIS A 132 29.90 3.59 8.89
C HIS A 132 29.52 4.61 7.82
N HIS A 133 28.21 4.83 7.58
CA HIS A 133 27.74 5.68 6.48
C HIS A 133 27.23 7.06 6.93
N GLY A 134 27.15 7.31 8.24
CA GLY A 134 26.75 8.60 8.82
C GLY A 134 25.43 9.13 8.24
N PHE A 135 25.45 10.36 7.72
CA PHE A 135 24.27 11.01 7.14
C PHE A 135 23.73 10.29 5.89
N ALA A 136 24.60 9.72 5.05
CA ALA A 136 24.15 8.97 3.88
C ALA A 136 23.36 7.71 4.29
N GLY A 137 23.81 7.03 5.35
CA GLY A 137 23.08 5.90 5.94
C GLY A 137 21.70 6.30 6.46
N LEU A 138 21.57 7.50 7.04
CA LEU A 138 20.28 8.04 7.48
C LEU A 138 19.33 8.29 6.30
N LEU A 139 19.83 8.83 5.18
CA LEU A 139 19.02 9.05 3.98
C LEU A 139 18.49 7.73 3.39
N VAL A 140 19.33 6.69 3.35
CA VAL A 140 18.92 5.34 2.90
C VAL A 140 17.90 4.73 3.86
N LEU A 141 18.05 4.91 5.17
CA LEU A 141 17.04 4.44 6.11
C LEU A 141 15.70 5.17 5.93
N GLY A 142 15.75 6.44 5.54
CA GLY A 142 14.58 7.22 5.15
C GLY A 142 13.83 6.63 3.95
N SER A 143 14.54 6.13 2.93
CA SER A 143 13.87 5.44 1.80
C SER A 143 13.31 4.08 2.20
N VAL A 144 13.96 3.34 3.10
CA VAL A 144 13.40 2.10 3.67
C VAL A 144 12.09 2.38 4.43
N PHE A 145 12.01 3.50 5.15
CA PHE A 145 10.80 3.87 5.88
C PHE A 145 9.57 4.06 4.96
N LEU A 146 9.77 4.42 3.69
CA LEU A 146 8.68 4.56 2.70
C LEU A 146 7.95 3.24 2.40
N VAL A 147 8.53 2.09 2.78
CA VAL A 147 7.85 0.79 2.70
C VAL A 147 6.67 0.71 3.67
N VAL A 148 6.67 1.48 4.77
CA VAL A 148 5.60 1.51 5.78
C VAL A 148 4.50 2.53 5.40
N THR A 149 4.19 2.62 4.11
CA THR A 149 3.06 3.40 3.59
C THR A 149 1.74 2.64 3.79
N GLY A 150 0.62 3.36 3.83
CA GLY A 150 -0.71 2.77 3.98
C GLY A 150 -1.11 2.34 5.41
N SER A 151 -0.23 2.49 6.41
CA SER A 151 -0.58 2.28 7.83
C SER A 151 -1.69 3.23 8.32
N GLU A 152 -1.76 4.43 7.73
CA GLU A 152 -2.80 5.43 7.98
C GLU A 152 -4.18 4.96 7.50
N ALA A 153 -4.25 4.31 6.35
CA ALA A 153 -5.47 3.71 5.83
C ALA A 153 -5.94 2.56 6.74
N LEU A 154 -5.00 1.72 7.19
CA LEU A 154 -5.30 0.65 8.15
C LEU A 154 -5.86 1.20 9.48
N TYR A 155 -5.33 2.33 9.96
CA TYR A 155 -5.87 3.01 11.14
C TYR A 155 -7.27 3.59 10.91
N ALA A 156 -7.51 4.22 9.75
CA ALA A 156 -8.84 4.74 9.40
C ALA A 156 -9.89 3.61 9.32
N ASP A 157 -9.51 2.47 8.76
CA ASP A 157 -10.36 1.28 8.64
C ASP A 157 -10.68 0.62 9.99
N MET A 158 -9.81 0.75 11.00
CA MET A 158 -10.11 0.32 12.37
C MET A 158 -11.33 1.03 12.95
N GLY A 159 -11.65 2.24 12.48
CA GLY A 159 -12.85 2.97 12.85
C GLY A 159 -14.14 2.33 12.31
N HIS A 160 -14.07 1.60 11.18
CA HIS A 160 -15.21 0.96 10.53
C HIS A 160 -15.35 -0.52 10.90
N PHE A 161 -14.27 -1.30 10.81
CA PHE A 161 -14.30 -2.75 11.01
C PHE A 161 -13.97 -3.19 12.44
N GLY A 162 -13.45 -2.27 13.26
CA GLY A 162 -12.96 -2.56 14.60
C GLY A 162 -11.58 -3.21 14.62
N ARG A 163 -11.02 -3.36 15.83
CA ARG A 163 -9.59 -3.71 16.00
C ARG A 163 -9.26 -5.16 15.64
N ARG A 164 -10.14 -6.12 15.95
CA ARG A 164 -9.86 -7.56 15.81
C ARG A 164 -9.79 -8.02 14.34
N PRO A 165 -10.75 -7.65 13.46
CA PRO A 165 -10.72 -8.07 12.05
C PRO A 165 -9.52 -7.55 11.26
N ILE A 166 -8.85 -6.50 11.74
CA ILE A 166 -7.64 -5.95 11.13
C ILE A 166 -6.38 -6.58 11.73
N ARG A 167 -6.29 -6.66 13.06
CA ARG A 167 -5.08 -7.20 13.72
C ARG A 167 -4.85 -8.68 13.40
N LEU A 168 -5.90 -9.49 13.35
CA LEU A 168 -5.74 -10.93 13.18
C LEU A 168 -5.13 -11.27 11.79
N PRO A 169 -5.69 -10.85 10.64
CA PRO A 169 -5.04 -11.09 9.34
C PRO A 169 -3.68 -10.43 9.22
N TRP A 170 -3.50 -9.23 9.81
CA TRP A 170 -2.22 -8.53 9.79
C TRP A 170 -1.10 -9.37 10.40
N PHE A 171 -1.28 -9.82 11.65
CA PHE A 171 -0.24 -10.57 12.36
C PHE A 171 -0.19 -12.05 11.97
N ALA A 172 -1.29 -12.64 11.50
CA ALA A 172 -1.32 -14.06 11.14
C ALA A 172 -0.80 -14.34 9.73
N LEU A 173 -0.94 -13.40 8.78
CA LEU A 173 -0.62 -13.63 7.38
C LEU A 173 0.18 -12.50 6.75
N VAL A 174 -0.32 -11.26 6.80
CA VAL A 174 0.23 -10.14 6.01
C VAL A 174 1.66 -9.81 6.44
N ALA A 175 1.88 -9.50 7.71
CA ALA A 175 3.19 -9.12 8.22
C ALA A 175 4.21 -10.27 8.10
N PRO A 176 3.89 -11.54 8.48
CA PRO A 176 4.81 -12.66 8.24
C PRO A 176 5.17 -12.84 6.76
N ALA A 177 4.19 -12.80 5.86
CA ALA A 177 4.44 -12.96 4.42
C ALA A 177 5.33 -11.85 3.85
N LEU A 178 5.09 -10.60 4.24
CA LEU A 178 5.90 -9.46 3.82
C LEU A 178 7.34 -9.57 4.34
N LEU A 179 7.52 -9.88 5.63
CA LEU A 179 8.84 -10.03 6.23
C LEU A 179 9.65 -11.15 5.54
N VAL A 180 9.02 -12.31 5.36
CA VAL A 180 9.65 -13.45 4.66
C VAL A 180 9.96 -13.11 3.21
N ASN A 181 9.11 -12.33 2.54
CA ASN A 181 9.39 -11.88 1.18
C ASN A 181 10.60 -10.93 1.12
N TYR A 182 10.68 -9.95 2.01
CA TYR A 182 11.83 -9.03 2.07
C TYR A 182 13.14 -9.77 2.39
N TRP A 183 13.11 -10.73 3.33
CA TRP A 183 14.28 -11.60 3.55
C TRP A 183 14.61 -12.44 2.32
N GLY A 184 13.61 -12.96 1.60
CA GLY A 184 13.84 -13.68 0.35
C GLY A 184 14.51 -12.81 -0.72
N GLN A 185 14.12 -11.54 -0.84
CA GLN A 185 14.78 -10.59 -1.76
C GLN A 185 16.21 -10.29 -1.32
N GLY A 186 16.44 -10.12 -0.01
CA GLY A 186 17.78 -9.98 0.54
C GLY A 186 18.67 -11.19 0.28
N ALA A 187 18.14 -12.40 0.45
CA ALA A 187 18.82 -13.66 0.14
C ALA A 187 19.18 -13.74 -1.35
N LEU A 188 18.24 -13.42 -2.24
CA LEU A 188 18.50 -13.38 -3.68
C LEU A 188 19.63 -12.40 -4.03
N LEU A 189 19.63 -11.21 -3.43
CA LEU A 189 20.64 -10.18 -3.69
C LEU A 189 22.01 -10.50 -3.07
N TYR A 190 22.03 -11.33 -2.03
CA TYR A 190 23.27 -11.83 -1.45
C TYR A 190 24.00 -12.75 -2.45
N ASP A 191 23.25 -13.60 -3.14
CA ASP A 191 23.78 -14.53 -4.16
C ASP A 191 24.03 -13.86 -5.51
N ASP A 192 23.09 -13.02 -5.96
CA ASP A 192 23.15 -12.35 -7.26
C ASP A 192 22.81 -10.85 -7.13
N PRO A 193 23.83 -9.98 -7.03
CA PRO A 193 23.64 -8.53 -6.97
C PRO A 193 22.98 -7.94 -8.24
N THR A 194 23.06 -8.62 -9.39
CA THR A 194 22.46 -8.15 -10.64
C THR A 194 20.93 -8.24 -10.62
N ALA A 195 20.37 -9.05 -9.71
CA ALA A 195 18.93 -9.15 -9.49
C ALA A 195 18.30 -7.87 -8.92
N SER A 196 19.10 -6.86 -8.55
CA SER A 196 18.63 -5.55 -8.06
C SER A 196 17.74 -4.78 -9.06
N VAL A 197 17.77 -5.14 -10.34
CA VAL A 197 16.87 -4.58 -11.36
C VAL A 197 15.41 -4.93 -11.07
N SER A 198 15.13 -6.15 -10.58
CA SER A 198 13.77 -6.60 -10.29
C SER A 198 13.75 -7.73 -9.26
N PRO A 199 14.18 -7.47 -8.01
CA PRO A 199 14.41 -8.52 -7.02
C PRO A 199 13.14 -9.30 -6.74
N PHE A 200 11.99 -8.61 -6.68
CA PHE A 200 10.70 -9.23 -6.46
C PHE A 200 10.31 -10.27 -7.53
N PHE A 201 10.36 -9.91 -8.82
CA PHE A 201 9.96 -10.82 -9.89
C PHE A 201 10.99 -11.93 -10.08
N LEU A 202 12.28 -11.65 -9.87
CA LEU A 202 13.36 -12.63 -9.95
C LEU A 202 13.37 -13.65 -8.79
N LEU A 203 12.58 -13.44 -7.73
CA LEU A 203 12.31 -14.50 -6.74
C LEU A 203 11.60 -15.70 -7.37
N ALA A 204 10.78 -15.46 -8.39
CA ALA A 204 9.94 -16.48 -8.97
C ALA A 204 10.68 -17.26 -10.07
N PRO A 205 10.47 -18.59 -10.16
CA PRO A 205 10.96 -19.35 -11.30
C PRO A 205 10.29 -18.86 -12.59
N ALA A 206 10.97 -19.02 -13.72
CA ALA A 206 10.54 -18.46 -15.01
C ALA A 206 9.08 -18.81 -15.40
N TRP A 207 8.61 -20.02 -15.09
CA TRP A 207 7.25 -20.46 -15.37
C TRP A 207 6.18 -19.71 -14.56
N ALA A 208 6.54 -19.21 -13.37
CA ALA A 208 5.64 -18.53 -12.45
C ALA A 208 5.60 -17.02 -12.65
N LEU A 209 6.50 -16.44 -13.47
CA LEU A 209 6.58 -14.99 -13.70
C LEU A 209 5.28 -14.40 -14.24
N VAL A 210 4.73 -14.96 -15.32
CA VAL A 210 3.49 -14.44 -15.93
C VAL A 210 2.29 -14.56 -14.98
N PRO A 211 2.03 -15.71 -14.32
CA PRO A 211 1.03 -15.80 -13.25
C PRO A 211 1.25 -14.80 -12.11
N LEU A 212 2.50 -14.57 -11.70
CA LEU A 212 2.83 -13.63 -10.63
C LEU A 212 2.55 -12.19 -11.04
N VAL A 213 2.87 -11.80 -12.27
CA VAL A 213 2.55 -10.47 -12.82
C VAL A 213 1.04 -10.24 -12.84
N ALA A 214 0.26 -11.24 -13.28
CA ALA A 214 -1.19 -11.15 -13.27
C ALA A 214 -1.75 -11.00 -11.85
N LEU A 215 -1.23 -11.78 -10.89
CA LEU A 215 -1.63 -11.71 -9.49
C LEU A 215 -1.23 -10.39 -8.83
N ALA A 216 -0.01 -9.90 -9.08
CA ALA A 216 0.48 -8.61 -8.61
C ALA A 216 -0.37 -7.46 -9.16
N THR A 217 -0.72 -7.52 -10.44
CA THR A 217 -1.60 -6.54 -11.08
C THR A 217 -2.98 -6.55 -10.44
N ALA A 218 -3.56 -7.72 -10.20
CA ALA A 218 -4.83 -7.85 -9.50
C ALA A 218 -4.76 -7.28 -8.07
N ALA A 219 -3.72 -7.62 -7.30
CA ALA A 219 -3.51 -7.09 -5.96
C ALA A 219 -3.34 -5.56 -5.94
N ALA A 220 -2.57 -5.00 -6.89
CA ALA A 220 -2.38 -3.56 -7.04
C ALA A 220 -3.69 -2.83 -7.37
N LEU A 221 -4.54 -3.42 -8.23
CA LEU A 221 -5.86 -2.87 -8.54
C LEU A 221 -6.79 -2.91 -7.32
N ILE A 222 -6.77 -3.99 -6.54
CA ILE A 222 -7.55 -4.11 -5.29
C ILE A 222 -7.09 -3.06 -4.27
N ALA A 223 -5.78 -2.92 -4.06
CA ALA A 223 -5.22 -1.92 -3.16
C ALA A 223 -5.60 -0.49 -3.59
N SER A 224 -5.53 -0.23 -4.90
CA SER A 224 -5.95 1.06 -5.48
C SER A 224 -7.42 1.36 -5.21
N GLN A 225 -8.31 0.36 -5.21
CA GLN A 225 -9.72 0.56 -4.86
C GLN A 225 -9.93 1.05 -3.44
N ALA A 226 -9.28 0.40 -2.47
CA ALA A 226 -9.40 0.78 -1.07
C ALA A 226 -8.97 2.23 -0.86
N LEU A 227 -7.88 2.64 -1.51
CA LEU A 227 -7.36 4.00 -1.40
C LEU A 227 -8.29 5.04 -2.03
N ILE A 228 -8.85 4.74 -3.21
CA ILE A 228 -9.81 5.63 -3.89
C ILE A 228 -11.10 5.79 -3.05
N SER A 229 -11.62 4.70 -2.47
CA SER A 229 -12.74 4.75 -1.53
C SER A 229 -12.42 5.61 -0.30
N GLY A 230 -11.21 5.46 0.26
CA GLY A 230 -10.70 6.32 1.32
C GLY A 230 -10.72 7.81 0.94
N ALA A 231 -10.29 8.15 -0.27
CA ALA A 231 -10.33 9.52 -0.77
C ALA A 231 -11.76 10.08 -0.90
N PHE A 232 -12.73 9.28 -1.34
CA PHE A 232 -14.15 9.69 -1.34
C PHE A 232 -14.70 9.92 0.06
N SER A 233 -14.34 9.06 1.01
CA SER A 233 -14.69 9.22 2.42
C SER A 233 -14.10 10.49 3.03
N LEU A 234 -12.84 10.81 2.74
CA LEU A 234 -12.20 12.06 3.15
C LEU A 234 -12.88 13.29 2.53
N THR A 235 -13.26 13.21 1.25
CA THR A 235 -13.99 14.28 0.56
C THR A 235 -15.31 14.57 1.25
N ARG A 236 -16.06 13.53 1.63
CA ARG A 236 -17.31 13.68 2.37
C ARG A 236 -17.11 14.34 3.73
N GLN A 237 -16.05 13.97 4.46
CA GLN A 237 -15.69 14.60 5.73
C GLN A 237 -15.34 16.09 5.53
N ALA A 238 -14.58 16.42 4.48
CA ALA A 238 -14.23 17.80 4.15
C ALA A 238 -15.48 18.66 3.82
N VAL A 239 -16.47 18.11 3.11
CA VAL A 239 -17.76 18.78 2.83
C VAL A 239 -18.51 19.06 4.14
N GLN A 240 -18.58 18.09 5.05
CA GLN A 240 -19.27 18.26 6.35
C GLN A 240 -18.60 19.30 7.24
N LEU A 241 -17.29 19.46 7.12
CA LEU A 241 -16.50 20.49 7.82
C LEU A 241 -16.53 21.86 7.11
N GLY A 242 -17.19 21.99 5.96
CA GLY A 242 -17.27 23.23 5.19
C GLY A 242 -15.97 23.65 4.51
N LEU A 243 -15.00 22.72 4.38
CA LEU A 243 -13.70 22.98 3.76
C LEU A 243 -13.74 22.96 2.23
N VAL A 244 -14.74 22.30 1.64
CA VAL A 244 -14.95 22.20 0.19
C VAL A 244 -16.41 22.50 -0.16
N PRO A 245 -16.72 22.92 -1.40
CA PRO A 245 -18.09 23.17 -1.85
C PRO A 245 -18.99 21.96 -1.67
N ARG A 246 -20.31 22.18 -1.57
CA ARG A 246 -21.28 21.08 -1.47
C ARG A 246 -21.27 20.28 -2.78
N LEU A 247 -20.83 19.03 -2.70
CA LEU A 247 -20.83 18.09 -3.81
C LEU A 247 -22.02 17.13 -3.71
N THR A 248 -22.55 16.69 -4.85
CA THR A 248 -23.60 15.67 -4.91
C THR A 248 -23.02 14.30 -4.54
N VAL A 249 -23.43 13.77 -3.38
CA VAL A 249 -23.04 12.42 -2.94
C VAL A 249 -24.00 11.40 -3.54
N ARG A 250 -23.53 10.57 -4.47
CA ARG A 250 -24.26 9.41 -4.99
C ARG A 250 -23.72 8.15 -4.31
N HIS A 251 -24.54 7.54 -3.46
CA HIS A 251 -24.20 6.27 -2.83
C HIS A 251 -24.24 5.15 -3.88
N THR A 252 -23.12 4.43 -4.03
CA THR A 252 -22.97 3.29 -4.93
C THR A 252 -23.50 1.98 -4.33
N SER A 253 -23.84 1.98 -3.05
CA SER A 253 -24.38 0.86 -2.28
C SER A 253 -25.48 1.37 -1.35
N GLY A 254 -26.61 0.65 -1.27
CA GLY A 254 -27.75 1.00 -0.42
C GLY A 254 -27.62 0.52 1.03
N THR A 255 -26.61 -0.29 1.34
CA THR A 255 -26.49 -1.02 2.63
C THR A 255 -25.10 -0.96 3.25
N GLU A 256 -24.05 -0.70 2.48
CA GLU A 256 -22.68 -0.51 2.98
C GLU A 256 -22.17 0.91 2.74
N ILE A 257 -21.48 1.45 3.74
CA ILE A 257 -20.74 2.71 3.69
C ILE A 257 -19.26 2.35 3.47
N GLY A 258 -18.71 2.75 2.33
CA GLY A 258 -17.30 2.62 1.96
C GLY A 258 -16.92 3.65 0.91
#